data_AF-A0A815GJD1-F1
#
_entry.id   AF-A0A815GJD1-F1
#
_cell.length_a   1.000
_cell.length_b   1.000
_cell.length_c   1.000
_cell.angle_alpha   90.00
_cell.angle_beta   90.00
_cell.angle_gamma   90.00
#
_symmetry.space_group_name_H-M   'P 1'
#
loop_
_entity.id
_entity.type
_entity.pdbx_description
1 polymer ?
#
loop_
_entity_poly.entity_id
_entity_poly.type
_entity_poly.pdbx_seq_one_letter_code
_entity_poly.pdbx_strand_id
1 'polypeptide(L)'
;MCEMENGDRSTRPTHNFTIVTGDTVPNQKLGPTRDHTSNSSTGGFIYWDRQLSFTPTDLGYIHPPKPMVVDLSMCIQFAYYIKSSIDNKNGTTLSLTVGGCHGSTLWHISSDDSQG
;
A
#
# COMPACT_ATOMS: atom_id res chain seq x y z
N MET A 1 1.22 7.01 -16.34
CA MET A 1 1.87 6.96 -15.02
C MET A 1 0.91 7.62 -14.05
N CYS A 2 0.30 6.86 -13.14
CA CYS A 2 -0.60 7.41 -12.14
C CYS A 2 0.27 7.96 -11.01
N GLU A 3 0.34 9.28 -10.88
CA GLU A 3 1.04 9.93 -9.76
C GLU A 3 0.19 9.74 -8.51
N MET A 4 0.59 8.80 -7.66
CA MET A 4 -0.08 8.46 -6.43
C MET A 4 0.41 9.40 -5.32
N GLU A 5 -0.45 10.27 -4.80
CA GLU A 5 -0.08 11.26 -3.78
C GLU A 5 -0.40 10.73 -2.38
N ASN A 6 0.51 10.97 -1.42
CA ASN A 6 0.21 10.82 0.00
C ASN A 6 -0.78 11.93 0.39
N GLY A 7 -1.99 11.57 0.84
CA GLY A 7 -3.05 12.55 1.09
C GLY A 7 -3.82 12.35 2.39
N ASP A 8 -4.43 13.44 2.86
CA ASP A 8 -5.26 13.57 4.07
C ASP A 8 -6.74 13.55 3.70
N ARG A 9 -7.58 12.84 4.47
CA ARG A 9 -9.04 12.91 4.30
C ARG A 9 -9.83 13.53 5.44
N SER A 10 -9.24 13.75 6.61
CA SER A 10 -9.81 14.46 7.78
C SER A 10 -9.05 14.15 9.08
N THR A 11 -7.98 13.36 9.01
CA THR A 11 -7.12 12.96 10.13
C THR A 11 -5.73 12.75 9.54
N ARG A 12 -4.73 13.46 10.08
CA ARG A 12 -3.35 13.46 9.59
C ARG A 12 -2.88 12.00 9.46
N PRO A 13 -2.57 11.50 8.24
CA PRO A 13 -2.02 10.15 8.09
C PRO A 13 -0.78 10.05 8.98
N THR A 14 -0.69 8.97 9.74
CA THR A 14 0.42 8.85 10.70
C THR A 14 1.70 8.39 10.01
N HIS A 15 1.59 7.81 8.81
CA HIS A 15 2.71 7.38 7.99
C HIS A 15 2.52 7.73 6.52
N ASN A 16 3.62 8.13 5.88
CA ASN A 16 3.69 8.41 4.45
C ASN A 16 4.28 7.20 3.72
N PHE A 17 3.73 6.88 2.55
CA PHE A 17 4.37 5.92 1.65
C PHE A 17 5.56 6.56 0.95
N THR A 18 6.57 5.76 0.65
CA THR A 18 7.76 6.14 -0.11
C THR A 18 7.84 5.31 -1.38
N ILE A 19 8.47 5.86 -2.42
CA ILE A 19 8.78 5.08 -3.62
C ILE A 19 10.22 4.60 -3.48
N VAL A 20 10.41 3.29 -3.53
CA VAL A 20 11.73 2.64 -3.47
C VAL A 20 11.86 1.64 -4.61
N THR A 21 13.06 1.12 -4.81
CA THR A 21 13.32 0.01 -5.73
C THR A 21 13.77 -1.21 -4.93
N GLY A 22 13.91 -2.36 -5.59
CA GLY A 22 14.49 -3.54 -4.96
C GLY A 22 15.91 -3.32 -4.43
N ASP A 23 16.69 -2.48 -5.12
CA ASP A 23 18.05 -2.11 -4.70
C ASP A 23 18.09 -1.13 -3.52
N THR A 24 17.07 -0.27 -3.37
CA THR A 24 17.03 0.80 -2.36
C THR A 24 16.07 0.55 -1.19
N VAL A 25 15.37 -0.59 -1.18
CA VAL A 25 14.41 -0.90 -0.10
C VAL A 25 15.14 -0.94 1.26
N PRO A 26 14.67 -0.17 2.27
CA PRO A 26 15.36 -0.05 3.56
C PRO A 26 15.57 -1.38 4.28
N ASN A 27 14.61 -2.31 4.19
CA ASN A 27 14.68 -3.63 4.80
C ASN A 27 14.68 -4.72 3.72
N GLN A 28 15.83 -5.07 3.19
CA GLN A 28 15.97 -6.11 2.15
C GLN A 28 15.53 -7.52 2.59
N LYS A 29 15.35 -7.78 3.89
CA LYS A 29 14.88 -9.09 4.38
C LYS A 29 13.36 -9.23 4.30
N LEU A 30 12.64 -8.12 4.49
CA LEU A 30 11.17 -8.08 4.52
C LEU A 30 10.57 -7.37 3.31
N GLY A 31 11.38 -6.64 2.54
CA GLY A 31 10.95 -6.00 1.30
C GLY A 31 11.19 -6.88 0.07
N PRO A 32 10.44 -6.65 -1.02
CA PRO A 32 10.69 -7.34 -2.28
C PRO A 32 12.00 -6.83 -2.91
N THR A 33 12.77 -7.76 -3.50
CA THR A 33 14.05 -7.44 -4.18
C THR A 33 13.87 -7.03 -5.64
N ARG A 34 12.66 -7.15 -6.18
CA ARG A 34 12.28 -6.83 -7.56
C ARG A 34 10.86 -6.28 -7.59
N ASP A 35 10.59 -5.34 -8.47
CA ASP A 35 9.23 -4.83 -8.69
C ASP A 35 8.37 -5.84 -9.48
N HIS A 36 7.06 -5.78 -9.29
CA HIS A 36 6.13 -6.66 -10.02
C HIS A 36 5.99 -6.29 -11.50
N THR A 37 6.09 -5.01 -11.86
CA THR A 37 5.78 -4.53 -13.22
C THR A 37 6.85 -4.94 -14.23
N SER A 38 8.12 -4.81 -13.86
CA SER A 38 9.26 -5.11 -14.74
C SER A 38 10.13 -6.28 -14.30
N ASN A 39 9.83 -6.88 -13.13
CA ASN A 39 10.64 -7.94 -12.53
C ASN A 39 12.13 -7.53 -12.36
N SER A 40 12.35 -6.27 -12.00
CA SER A 40 13.67 -5.63 -11.94
C SER A 40 13.98 -5.10 -10.55
N SER A 41 15.26 -5.16 -10.14
CA SER A 41 15.72 -4.55 -8.89
C SER A 41 15.72 -3.02 -8.94
N THR A 42 15.71 -2.45 -10.15
CA THR A 42 15.64 -1.00 -10.40
C THR A 42 14.23 -0.49 -10.66
N GLY A 43 13.24 -1.38 -10.79
CA GLY A 43 11.84 -1.01 -10.91
C GLY A 43 11.30 -0.47 -9.58
N GLY A 44 10.42 0.51 -9.66
CA GLY A 44 9.89 1.21 -8.49
C GLY A 44 8.60 0.61 -7.96
N PHE A 45 8.42 0.61 -6.64
CA PHE A 45 7.17 0.28 -5.98
C PHE A 45 6.94 1.17 -4.76
N ILE A 46 5.67 1.25 -4.37
CA ILE A 46 5.23 1.99 -3.19
C ILE A 46 5.52 1.14 -1.96
N TYR A 47 6.16 1.74 -0.97
CA TYR A 47 6.70 1.08 0.18
C TYR A 47 6.32 1.79 1.48
N TRP A 48 5.97 0.98 2.46
CA TRP A 48 5.74 1.38 3.83
C TRP A 48 6.30 0.29 4.75
N ASP A 49 7.10 0.71 5.74
CA ASP A 49 7.70 -0.18 6.74
C ASP A 49 7.10 0.12 8.12
N ARG A 50 6.68 -0.93 8.83
CA ARG A 50 6.19 -0.83 10.20
C ARG A 50 7.37 -0.98 11.17
N GLN A 51 8.12 0.10 11.39
CA GLN A 51 9.15 0.10 12.43
C GLN A 51 8.52 0.28 13.82
N LEU A 52 8.46 -0.81 14.59
CA LEU A 52 8.29 -1.05 16.05
C LEU A 52 7.49 -0.10 16.98
N SER A 53 7.13 1.13 16.60
CA SER A 53 6.27 2.04 17.35
C SER A 53 5.00 2.30 16.56
N PHE A 54 4.19 1.24 16.37
CA PHE A 54 2.91 1.33 15.68
C PHE A 54 1.77 1.13 16.66
N THR A 55 0.77 1.99 16.58
CA THR A 55 -0.50 1.83 17.26
C THR A 55 -1.53 1.21 16.31
N PRO A 56 -2.55 0.48 16.79
CA PRO A 56 -3.62 -0.04 15.92
C PRO A 56 -4.38 1.04 15.12
N THR A 57 -4.19 2.31 15.46
CA THR A 57 -4.81 3.47 14.82
C THR A 57 -3.97 4.08 13.71
N ASP A 58 -2.76 3.59 13.48
CA ASP A 58 -1.89 4.14 12.46
C ASP A 58 -2.34 3.75 11.04
N LEU A 59 -2.41 4.73 10.16
CA LEU A 59 -3.02 4.63 8.84
C LEU A 59 -2.20 5.43 7.82
N GLY A 60 -2.08 4.88 6.62
CA GLY A 60 -1.54 5.58 5.44
C GLY A 60 -2.56 5.52 4.31
N TYR A 61 -2.64 6.59 3.53
CA TYR A 61 -3.52 6.67 2.37
C TYR A 61 -2.75 7.07 1.12
N ILE A 62 -3.21 6.52 0.00
CA ILE A 62 -2.76 6.88 -1.32
C ILE A 62 -3.97 7.26 -2.14
N HIS A 63 -3.92 8.43 -2.73
CA HIS A 63 -4.99 8.91 -3.60
C HIS A 63 -4.47 9.10 -5.03
N PRO A 64 -5.31 8.79 -6.04
CA PRO A 64 -5.03 9.26 -7.38
C PRO A 64 -5.07 10.81 -7.39
N PRO A 65 -4.28 11.46 -8.25
CA PRO A 65 -4.12 12.91 -8.25
C PRO A 65 -5.38 13.59 -8.83
N LYS A 66 -6.22 12.82 -9.52
CA LYS A 66 -7.52 13.22 -10.04
C LYS A 66 -8.55 12.18 -9.64
N PRO A 67 -9.78 12.59 -9.28
CA PRO A 67 -10.88 11.65 -9.11
C PRO A 67 -11.04 10.78 -10.35
N MET A 68 -11.06 9.47 -10.17
CA MET A 68 -11.39 8.56 -11.26
C MET A 68 -12.88 8.70 -11.56
N VAL A 69 -13.22 9.01 -12.81
CA VAL A 69 -14.60 8.95 -13.28
C VAL A 69 -14.95 7.47 -13.40
N VAL A 70 -15.85 6.99 -12.54
CA VAL A 70 -16.26 5.59 -12.52
C VAL A 70 -17.24 5.36 -13.68
N ASP A 71 -16.86 4.49 -14.62
CA ASP A 71 -17.78 3.91 -15.60
C ASP A 71 -18.11 2.46 -15.24
N LEU A 72 -19.20 1.92 -15.80
CA LEU A 72 -19.66 0.54 -15.53
C LEU A 72 -18.72 -0.54 -16.11
N SER A 73 -17.70 -0.15 -16.89
CA SER A 73 -16.70 -1.04 -17.50
C SER A 73 -15.32 -0.99 -16.82
N MET A 74 -15.16 -0.23 -15.73
CA MET A 74 -13.88 -0.01 -15.09
C MET A 74 -13.41 -1.25 -14.31
N CYS A 75 -12.13 -1.61 -14.49
CA CYS A 75 -11.46 -2.64 -13.71
C CYS A 75 -10.23 -2.04 -13.02
N ILE A 76 -10.11 -2.22 -11.70
CA ILE A 76 -8.93 -1.82 -10.94
C ILE A 76 -8.13 -3.09 -10.64
N GLN A 77 -6.86 -3.08 -11.02
CA GLN A 77 -5.90 -4.15 -10.75
C GLN A 77 -4.64 -3.55 -10.13
N PHE A 78 -4.11 -4.22 -9.12
CA PHE A 78 -2.85 -3.84 -8.46
C PHE A 78 -2.18 -5.09 -7.90
N ALA A 79 -0.86 -5.04 -7.80
CA ALA A 79 -0.06 -6.04 -7.10
C ALA A 79 0.29 -5.50 -5.71
N TYR A 80 0.32 -6.39 -4.71
CA TYR A 80 0.75 -6.06 -3.36
C TYR A 80 1.72 -7.13 -2.85
N TYR A 81 2.57 -6.73 -1.91
CA TYR A 81 3.50 -7.61 -1.22
C TYR A 81 3.47 -7.25 0.26
N ILE A 82 3.18 -8.24 1.12
CA ILE A 82 3.17 -8.07 2.57
C ILE A 82 4.04 -9.18 3.14
N LYS A 83 4.98 -8.79 4.00
CA LYS A 83 5.82 -9.73 4.72
C LYS A 83 6.06 -9.22 6.14
N SER A 84 5.95 -10.15 7.08
CA SER A 84 6.15 -9.91 8.50
C SER A 84 7.31 -10.75 9.03
N SER A 85 8.05 -10.20 9.99
CA SER A 85 8.89 -11.02 10.88
C SER A 85 8.17 -11.42 12.18
N ILE A 86 6.91 -11.00 12.36
CA ILE A 86 6.10 -11.27 13.55
C ILE A 86 4.97 -12.23 13.17
N ASP A 87 5.08 -13.46 13.68
CA ASP A 87 4.07 -14.50 13.47
C ASP A 87 2.72 -14.11 14.09
N ASN A 88 1.63 -14.22 13.31
CA ASN A 88 0.24 -14.15 13.77
C ASN A 88 -0.17 -12.89 14.57
N LYS A 89 0.57 -11.78 14.47
CA LYS A 89 0.22 -10.49 15.11
C LYS A 89 0.22 -9.29 14.18
N ASN A 90 0.36 -9.51 12.88
CA ASN A 90 0.26 -8.43 11.93
C ASN A 90 -1.21 -8.11 11.63
N GLY A 91 -1.71 -7.01 12.18
CA GLY A 91 -3.03 -6.46 11.87
C GLY A 91 -3.06 -5.61 10.60
N THR A 92 -2.16 -5.85 9.64
CA THR A 92 -2.12 -5.04 8.41
C THR A 92 -3.33 -5.35 7.55
N THR A 93 -4.15 -4.32 7.30
CA THR A 93 -5.26 -4.40 6.36
C THR A 93 -4.96 -3.49 5.18
N LEU A 94 -4.95 -4.03 3.97
CA LEU A 94 -4.97 -3.23 2.74
C LEU A 94 -6.42 -3.10 2.28
N SER A 95 -6.86 -1.89 1.94
CA SER A 95 -8.24 -1.63 1.54
C SER A 95 -8.29 -0.70 0.33
N LEU A 96 -9.15 -1.04 -0.63
CA LEU A 96 -9.54 -0.17 -1.73
C LEU A 96 -10.92 0.43 -1.41
N THR A 97 -11.00 1.76 -1.32
CA THR A 97 -12.24 2.47 -0.95
C THR A 97 -12.62 3.53 -2.00
N VAL A 98 -13.93 3.79 -2.16
CA VAL A 98 -14.48 4.77 -3.12
C VAL A 98 -15.51 5.70 -2.47
N GLY A 99 -15.79 6.86 -3.09
CA GLY A 99 -16.90 7.77 -2.72
C GLY A 99 -16.64 8.74 -1.56
N GLY A 100 -15.39 8.83 -1.12
CA GLY A 100 -15.24 8.53 0.29
C GLY A 100 -15.24 9.54 1.45
N CYS A 101 -16.00 10.64 1.50
CA CYS A 101 -16.53 11.00 2.85
C CYS A 101 -17.69 10.06 3.23
N HIS A 102 -18.37 9.48 2.23
CA HIS A 102 -19.34 8.39 2.37
C HIS A 102 -18.74 7.07 1.86
N GLY A 103 -17.51 6.79 2.29
CA GLY A 103 -16.67 5.75 1.70
C GLY A 103 -17.27 4.36 1.77
N SER A 104 -17.26 3.65 0.64
CA SER A 104 -17.53 2.20 0.59
C SER A 104 -16.22 1.47 0.32
N THR A 105 -15.97 0.39 1.08
CA THR A 105 -14.85 -0.51 0.81
C THR A 105 -15.23 -1.44 -0.33
N LEU A 106 -14.49 -1.38 -1.44
CA LEU A 106 -14.67 -2.27 -2.59
C LEU A 106 -13.94 -3.60 -2.39
N TRP A 107 -12.76 -3.55 -1.79
CA TRP A 107 -11.91 -4.71 -1.57
C TRP A 107 -11.05 -4.47 -0.35
N HIS A 108 -10.77 -5.51 0.41
CA HIS A 108 -9.73 -5.49 1.43
C HIS A 108 -9.12 -6.87 1.64
N ILE A 109 -7.91 -6.91 2.17
CA ILE A 109 -7.27 -8.11 2.68
C ILE A 109 -6.61 -7.82 4.02
N SER A 110 -6.71 -8.78 4.94
CA SER A 110 -6.08 -8.72 6.26
C SER A 110 -5.01 -9.80 6.36
N SER A 111 -3.75 -9.37 6.45
CA SER A 111 -2.54 -10.15 6.75
C SER A 111 -2.56 -11.64 6.36
N ASP A 112 -2.26 -11.93 5.09
CA ASP A 112 -1.97 -13.26 4.58
C ASP A 112 -0.52 -13.38 4.11
N ASP A 113 0.47 -13.26 5.02
CA ASP A 113 1.94 -13.33 4.78
C ASP A 113 2.42 -14.55 3.92
N SER A 114 1.51 -15.41 3.48
CA SER A 114 1.60 -16.47 2.48
C SER A 114 2.25 -16.12 1.12
N GLN A 115 2.40 -14.85 0.75
CA GLN A 115 3.04 -14.43 -0.51
C GLN A 115 4.47 -13.89 -0.33
N GLY A 116 5.05 -14.04 0.87
CA GLY A 116 6.36 -13.49 1.27
C GLY A 116 7.54 -14.45 1.21
#